data_AF-A0A6G8QFY1-F1
#
_entry.id   AF-A0A6G8QFY1-F1
#
_cell.length_a   1.000
_cell.length_b   1.000
_cell.length_c   1.000
_cell.angle_alpha   90.00
_cell.angle_beta   90.00
_cell.angle_gamma   90.00
#
_symmetry.space_group_name_H-M   'P 1'
#
loop_
_entity.id
_entity.type
_entity.pdbx_description
1 polymer ?
#
loop_
_entity_poly.entity_id
_entity_poly.type
_entity_poly.pdbx_seq_one_letter_code
_entity_poly.pdbx_strand_id
1 'polypeptide(L)'
;MRRPPRRATQLAALVAASALWALSFGGPALAHAGLEGASPEDDETVPRPPQEVRLTFNEPVRAEFEPVEVYAPGGERADTGDAGVDPDDPAVVAVALKDGLPAGDYRVEWRVTSADGDPIDGEYRFTAQEAGEAAPPRQADGQAAGASGPGAGPLAPLIGGAVVVALAAGAAVYTRRR
;
A
#
# COMPACT_ATOMS: atom_id res chain seq x y z
N MET A 1 -52.84 -14.15 -22.44
CA MET A 1 -51.57 -13.98 -21.72
C MET A 1 -51.32 -15.19 -20.82
N ARG A 2 -50.39 -16.09 -21.14
CA ARG A 2 -50.09 -17.28 -20.32
C ARG A 2 -49.08 -16.87 -19.24
N ARG A 3 -49.46 -16.96 -17.96
CA ARG A 3 -48.52 -16.74 -16.85
C ARG A 3 -47.46 -17.84 -16.90
N PRO A 4 -46.16 -17.53 -16.75
CA PRO A 4 -45.12 -18.54 -16.73
C PRO A 4 -45.37 -19.53 -15.58
N PRO A 5 -45.03 -20.82 -15.74
CA PRO A 5 -45.21 -21.80 -14.67
C PRO A 5 -44.36 -21.39 -13.48
N ARG A 6 -44.94 -21.40 -12.27
CA ARG A 6 -44.31 -20.94 -11.01
C ARG A 6 -42.89 -21.47 -10.79
N ARG A 7 -42.60 -22.68 -11.29
CA ARG A 7 -41.27 -23.32 -11.24
C ARG A 7 -40.19 -22.57 -12.01
N ALA A 8 -40.52 -21.99 -13.17
CA ALA A 8 -39.57 -21.21 -13.97
C ALA A 8 -39.20 -19.90 -13.27
N THR A 9 -40.17 -19.26 -12.61
CA THR A 9 -39.93 -18.05 -11.80
C THR A 9 -39.10 -18.34 -10.56
N GLN A 10 -39.35 -19.48 -9.89
CA GLN A 10 -38.56 -19.92 -8.73
C GLN A 10 -37.11 -20.23 -9.08
N LEU A 11 -36.86 -20.92 -10.19
CA LEU A 11 -35.50 -21.20 -10.67
C LEU A 11 -34.74 -19.93 -11.02
N ALA A 12 -35.39 -18.98 -11.72
CA ALA A 12 -34.78 -17.69 -12.04
C ALA A 12 -34.41 -16.89 -10.78
N ALA A 13 -35.28 -16.91 -9.75
CA ALA A 13 -35.02 -16.24 -8.48
C ALA A 13 -33.84 -16.87 -7.71
N LEU A 14 -33.73 -18.20 -7.71
CA LEU A 14 -32.60 -18.89 -7.07
C LEU A 14 -31.28 -18.60 -7.76
N VAL A 15 -31.25 -18.60 -9.10
CA VAL A 15 -30.05 -18.23 -9.87
C VAL A 15 -29.65 -16.79 -9.58
N ALA A 16 -30.60 -15.85 -9.58
CA ALA A 16 -30.32 -14.45 -9.26
C ALA A 16 -29.80 -14.29 -7.81
N ALA A 17 -30.40 -14.98 -6.85
CA ALA A 17 -29.94 -14.96 -5.45
C ALA A 17 -28.53 -15.53 -5.31
N SER A 18 -28.20 -16.64 -6.00
CA SER A 18 -26.85 -17.21 -5.98
C SER A 18 -25.80 -16.29 -6.62
N ALA A 19 -26.14 -15.56 -7.69
CA ALA A 19 -25.24 -14.61 -8.33
C ALA A 19 -24.98 -13.40 -7.43
N LEU A 20 -26.03 -12.86 -6.80
CA LEU A 20 -25.92 -11.76 -5.83
C LEU A 20 -25.12 -12.18 -4.59
N TRP A 21 -25.30 -13.42 -4.13
CA TRP A 21 -24.52 -13.99 -3.04
C TRP A 21 -23.05 -14.08 -3.45
N ALA A 22 -22.72 -14.64 -4.62
CA ALA A 22 -21.34 -14.75 -5.11
C ALA A 22 -20.64 -13.39 -5.26
N LEU A 23 -21.34 -12.37 -5.77
CA LEU A 23 -20.83 -11.00 -5.88
C LEU A 23 -20.54 -10.34 -4.53
N SER A 24 -21.15 -10.83 -3.44
CA SER A 24 -20.93 -10.31 -2.09
C SER A 24 -19.64 -10.83 -1.44
N PHE A 25 -18.94 -11.80 -2.07
CA PHE A 25 -17.67 -12.36 -1.58
C PHE A 25 -16.45 -11.97 -2.44
N GLY A 26 -16.58 -10.96 -3.31
CA GLY A 26 -15.42 -10.42 -4.04
C GLY A 26 -14.55 -9.58 -3.09
N GLY A 27 -13.41 -10.11 -2.67
CA GLY A 27 -12.36 -9.32 -2.01
C GLY A 27 -11.71 -8.33 -2.98
N PRO A 28 -10.95 -7.33 -2.48
CA PRO A 28 -10.16 -6.47 -3.33
C PRO A 28 -9.19 -7.32 -4.17
N ALA A 29 -9.17 -7.09 -5.49
CA ALA A 29 -8.12 -7.64 -6.34
C ALA A 29 -6.87 -6.80 -6.13
N LEU A 30 -6.02 -7.22 -5.19
CA LEU A 30 -4.67 -6.69 -5.02
C LEU A 30 -3.81 -7.35 -6.09
N ALA A 31 -3.31 -6.56 -7.04
CA ALA A 31 -2.69 -7.10 -8.24
C ALA A 31 -1.16 -7.19 -8.15
N HIS A 32 -0.52 -6.45 -7.24
CA HIS A 32 0.93 -6.45 -7.00
C HIS A 32 1.20 -5.84 -5.62
N ALA A 33 2.22 -6.34 -4.90
CA ALA A 33 2.78 -5.64 -3.76
C ALA A 33 3.33 -4.26 -4.17
N GLY A 34 3.10 -3.25 -3.33
CA GLY A 34 3.60 -1.88 -3.49
C GLY A 34 4.30 -1.43 -2.23
N LEU A 35 5.35 -0.62 -2.37
CA LEU A 35 6.03 -0.02 -1.23
C LEU A 35 5.06 0.93 -0.51
N GLU A 36 4.75 0.62 0.75
CA GLU A 36 3.84 1.40 1.61
C GLU A 36 4.63 2.35 2.53
N GLY A 37 5.87 1.98 2.89
CA GLY A 37 6.74 2.84 3.69
C GLY A 37 8.20 2.38 3.67
N ALA A 38 9.09 3.29 4.06
CA ALA A 38 10.51 3.03 4.18
C ALA A 38 11.08 3.71 5.45
N SER A 39 12.16 3.16 5.98
CA SER A 39 12.97 3.81 7.02
C SER A 39 14.44 3.66 6.67
N PRO A 40 15.16 4.77 6.39
CA PRO A 40 14.66 6.15 6.25
C PRO A 40 13.61 6.31 5.14
N GLU A 41 12.74 7.31 5.25
CA GLU A 41 11.74 7.66 4.23
C GLU A 41 12.40 8.26 2.97
N ASP A 42 11.65 8.30 1.86
CA ASP A 42 12.09 8.97 0.64
C ASP A 42 12.28 10.48 0.86
N ASP A 43 13.40 10.99 0.37
CA ASP A 43 13.92 12.35 0.60
C ASP A 43 14.13 12.71 2.09
N GLU A 44 14.13 11.74 3.02
CA GLU A 44 14.38 12.00 4.44
C GLU A 44 15.84 12.44 4.67
N THR A 45 16.03 13.43 5.55
CA THR A 45 17.35 13.76 6.09
C THR A 45 17.50 13.22 7.52
N VAL A 46 18.36 12.23 7.70
CA VAL A 46 18.67 11.62 9.00
C VAL A 46 19.93 12.25 9.63
N PRO A 47 20.01 12.36 10.96
CA PRO A 47 21.12 13.04 11.64
C PRO A 47 22.46 12.30 11.55
N ARG A 48 22.43 11.02 11.15
CA ARG A 48 23.60 10.14 10.96
C ARG A 48 23.19 8.96 10.09
N PRO A 49 24.14 8.28 9.42
CA PRO A 49 23.85 7.04 8.73
C PRO A 49 23.15 6.04 9.68
N PRO A 50 22.01 5.44 9.26
CA PRO A 50 21.28 4.49 10.07
C PRO A 50 22.04 3.15 10.13
N GLN A 51 21.62 2.27 11.04
CA GLN A 51 22.19 0.92 11.14
C GLN A 51 21.54 -0.05 10.15
N GLU A 52 20.34 0.27 9.67
CA GLU A 52 19.59 -0.55 8.74
C GLU A 52 18.75 0.34 7.81
N VAL A 53 18.37 -0.23 6.68
CA VAL A 53 17.28 0.26 5.84
C VAL A 53 16.16 -0.77 5.88
N ARG A 54 14.92 -0.33 6.09
CA ARG A 54 13.72 -1.16 6.15
C ARG A 54 12.70 -0.69 5.13
N LEU A 55 12.18 -1.62 4.31
CA LEU A 55 11.14 -1.41 3.31
C LEU A 55 9.89 -2.18 3.71
N THR A 56 8.75 -1.49 3.84
CA THR A 56 7.46 -2.08 4.17
C THR A 56 6.57 -2.06 2.94
N PHE A 57 6.07 -3.22 2.56
CA PHE A 57 5.14 -3.41 1.46
C PHE A 57 3.72 -3.59 2.02
N ASN A 58 2.71 -3.33 1.19
CA ASN A 58 1.31 -3.56 1.55
C ASN A 58 0.89 -5.04 1.48
N GLU A 59 1.77 -5.92 1.01
CA GLU A 59 1.58 -7.36 0.91
C GLU A 59 2.88 -8.12 1.17
N PRO A 60 2.81 -9.41 1.56
CA PRO A 60 3.98 -10.26 1.69
C PRO A 60 4.80 -10.33 0.39
N VAL A 61 6.13 -10.28 0.54
CA VAL A 61 7.07 -10.39 -0.58
C VAL A 61 8.07 -11.53 -0.35
N ARG A 62 8.76 -11.92 -1.42
CA ARG A 62 9.89 -12.85 -1.37
C ARG A 62 11.16 -12.10 -1.73
N ALA A 63 12.18 -12.25 -0.90
CA ALA A 63 13.54 -11.81 -1.18
C ALA A 63 14.27 -12.88 -2.02
N GLU A 64 14.81 -12.47 -3.16
CA GLU A 64 15.68 -13.29 -4.00
C GLU A 64 17.14 -12.83 -3.87
N PHE A 65 17.99 -12.97 -4.89
CA PHE A 65 19.37 -12.50 -4.82
C PHE A 65 19.42 -10.96 -4.74
N GLU A 66 20.06 -10.44 -3.69
CA GLU A 66 20.26 -9.00 -3.45
C GLU A 66 18.96 -8.18 -3.52
N PRO A 67 17.97 -8.47 -2.64
CA PRO A 67 16.64 -7.88 -2.72
C PRO A 67 16.62 -6.37 -2.41
N VAL A 68 17.62 -5.89 -1.68
CA VAL A 68 17.84 -4.47 -1.37
C VAL A 68 19.35 -4.22 -1.45
N GLU A 69 19.72 -3.16 -2.16
CA GLU A 69 21.08 -2.65 -2.24
C GLU A 69 21.09 -1.18 -1.80
N VAL A 70 22.08 -0.80 -1.01
CA VAL A 70 22.23 0.58 -0.55
C VAL A 70 23.57 1.11 -0.98
N TYR A 71 23.57 2.25 -1.64
CA TYR A 71 24.76 2.91 -2.16
C TYR A 71 25.05 4.19 -1.37
N ALA A 72 26.30 4.33 -0.94
CA ALA A 72 26.80 5.54 -0.28
C ALA A 72 26.98 6.69 -1.29
N PRO A 73 27.23 7.93 -0.84
CA PRO A 73 27.46 9.10 -1.71
C PRO A 73 28.58 8.92 -2.75
N GLY A 74 29.57 8.07 -2.45
CA GLY A 74 30.66 7.72 -3.37
C GLY A 74 30.31 6.66 -4.42
N GLY A 75 29.09 6.11 -4.39
CA GLY A 75 28.63 5.03 -5.28
C GLY A 75 29.04 3.62 -4.84
N GLU A 76 29.77 3.49 -3.73
CA GLU A 76 30.15 2.20 -3.14
C GLU A 76 28.97 1.57 -2.38
N ARG A 77 28.91 0.24 -2.31
CA ARG A 77 27.91 -0.48 -1.51
C ARG A 77 28.06 -0.14 -0.02
N ALA A 78 27.01 0.42 0.57
CA ALA A 78 26.88 0.77 1.98
C ALA A 78 26.32 -0.38 2.84
N ASP A 79 25.59 -1.31 2.23
CA ASP A 79 24.99 -2.45 2.92
C ASP A 79 25.96 -3.62 3.17
N THR A 80 25.57 -4.54 4.05
CA THR A 80 26.29 -5.77 4.40
C THR A 80 25.97 -6.97 3.50
N GLY A 81 25.05 -6.83 2.54
CA GLY A 81 24.66 -7.90 1.61
C GLY A 81 23.80 -9.01 2.22
N ASP A 82 23.26 -8.80 3.42
CA ASP A 82 22.42 -9.74 4.18
C ASP A 82 20.94 -9.37 4.13
N ALA A 83 20.52 -8.62 3.10
CA ALA A 83 19.16 -8.19 2.92
C ALA A 83 18.19 -9.37 2.89
N GLY A 84 17.07 -9.28 3.62
CA GLY A 84 16.13 -10.37 3.77
C GLY A 84 14.77 -9.96 4.28
N VAL A 85 13.80 -10.86 4.12
CA VAL A 85 12.46 -10.69 4.67
C VAL A 85 12.52 -10.82 6.19
N ASP A 86 11.81 -9.93 6.90
CA ASP A 86 11.68 -9.98 8.35
C ASP A 86 11.00 -11.30 8.78
N PRO A 87 11.56 -12.03 9.76
CA PRO A 87 11.00 -13.31 10.21
C PRO A 87 9.64 -13.19 10.89
N ASP A 88 9.32 -12.02 11.46
CA ASP A 88 8.09 -11.72 12.17
C ASP A 88 7.05 -11.00 11.28
N ASP A 89 7.48 -10.39 10.16
CA ASP A 89 6.60 -9.72 9.18
C ASP A 89 7.02 -9.96 7.72
N PRO A 90 6.31 -10.82 6.96
CA PRO A 90 6.69 -11.16 5.59
C PRO A 90 6.46 -10.01 4.58
N ALA A 91 5.81 -8.92 4.99
CA ALA A 91 5.65 -7.72 4.18
C ALA A 91 6.83 -6.74 4.34
N VAL A 92 7.84 -7.08 5.15
CA VAL A 92 8.99 -6.22 5.39
C VAL A 92 10.28 -6.86 4.91
N VAL A 93 11.11 -6.07 4.21
CA VAL A 93 12.48 -6.42 3.84
C VAL A 93 13.44 -5.43 4.48
N ALA A 94 14.48 -5.93 5.11
CA ALA A 94 15.49 -5.09 5.77
C ALA A 94 16.90 -5.50 5.36
N VAL A 95 17.82 -4.55 5.41
CA VAL A 95 19.25 -4.78 5.19
C VAL A 95 20.06 -3.96 6.18
N ALA A 96 21.09 -4.57 6.77
CA ALA A 96 22.00 -3.85 7.64
C ALA A 96 23.00 -3.00 6.83
N LEU A 97 23.40 -1.87 7.40
CA LEU A 97 24.42 -0.99 6.85
C LEU A 97 25.75 -1.18 7.55
N LYS A 98 26.85 -0.97 6.82
CA LYS A 98 28.21 -0.99 7.36
C LYS A 98 28.39 0.13 8.39
N ASP A 99 29.30 -0.09 9.33
CA ASP A 99 29.71 0.96 10.27
C ASP A 99 30.59 2.04 9.59
N GLY A 100 30.59 3.25 10.15
CA GLY A 100 31.50 4.32 9.75
C GLY A 100 31.24 4.89 8.36
N LEU A 101 30.01 4.76 7.87
CA LEU A 101 29.61 5.32 6.59
C LEU A 101 29.66 6.87 6.59
N PRO A 102 29.95 7.51 5.45
CA PRO A 102 30.08 8.96 5.37
C PRO A 102 28.73 9.68 5.37
N ALA A 103 28.72 10.98 5.68
CA ALA A 103 27.56 11.82 5.40
C ALA A 103 27.36 12.03 3.89
N GLY A 104 26.12 12.31 3.49
CA GLY A 104 25.73 12.66 2.13
C GLY A 104 24.48 11.92 1.67
N ASP A 105 24.26 11.92 0.35
CA ASP A 105 23.10 11.29 -0.29
C ASP A 105 23.31 9.78 -0.51
N TYR A 106 22.38 9.00 -0.02
CA TYR A 106 22.30 7.56 -0.18
C TYR A 106 21.24 7.22 -1.21
N ARG A 107 21.46 6.13 -1.93
CA ARG A 107 20.50 5.55 -2.87
C ARG A 107 20.15 4.14 -2.42
N VAL A 108 18.86 3.87 -2.30
CA VAL A 108 18.33 2.55 -1.99
C VAL A 108 17.65 2.02 -3.24
N GLU A 109 18.08 0.85 -3.68
CA GLU A 109 17.48 0.12 -4.80
C GLU A 109 16.91 -1.19 -4.25
N TRP A 110 15.73 -1.61 -4.72
CA TRP A 110 15.17 -2.89 -4.33
C TRP A 110 14.59 -3.65 -5.52
N ARG A 111 14.57 -4.96 -5.39
CA ARG A 111 13.88 -5.87 -6.28
C ARG A 111 13.39 -7.08 -5.49
N VAL A 112 12.07 -7.22 -5.39
CA VAL A 112 11.42 -8.31 -4.65
C VAL A 112 10.33 -8.94 -5.49
N THR A 113 9.87 -10.13 -5.11
CA THR A 113 8.79 -10.83 -5.82
C THR A 113 7.53 -10.80 -4.97
N SER A 114 6.45 -10.23 -5.50
CA SER A 114 5.13 -10.18 -4.86
C SER A 114 4.57 -11.58 -4.59
N ALA A 115 3.57 -11.69 -3.71
CA ALA A 115 2.95 -12.97 -3.36
C ALA A 115 2.34 -13.68 -4.59
N ASP A 116 1.80 -12.90 -5.54
CA ASP A 116 1.27 -13.32 -6.85
C ASP A 116 2.34 -13.84 -7.84
N GLY A 117 3.62 -13.59 -7.56
CA GLY A 117 4.75 -14.05 -8.34
C GLY A 117 5.36 -13.02 -9.30
N ASP A 118 4.82 -11.81 -9.36
CA ASP A 118 5.36 -10.77 -10.22
C ASP A 118 6.53 -10.02 -9.53
N PRO A 119 7.65 -9.78 -10.23
CA PRO A 119 8.75 -8.99 -9.69
C PRO A 119 8.37 -7.51 -9.65
N ILE A 120 8.72 -6.86 -8.55
CA ILE A 120 8.60 -5.41 -8.35
C ILE A 120 9.96 -4.84 -7.99
N ASP A 121 10.25 -3.66 -8.51
CA ASP A 121 11.50 -2.94 -8.28
C ASP A 121 11.24 -1.45 -8.06
N GLY A 122 12.25 -0.78 -7.51
CA GLY A 122 12.25 0.67 -7.38
C GLY A 122 13.53 1.21 -6.79
N GLU A 123 13.59 2.53 -6.71
CA GLU A 123 14.70 3.29 -6.15
C GLU A 123 14.13 4.46 -5.34
N TYR A 124 14.80 4.82 -4.24
CA TYR A 124 14.59 6.08 -3.55
C TYR A 124 15.90 6.61 -2.95
N ARG A 125 15.90 7.83 -2.41
CA ARG A 125 17.08 8.44 -1.79
C ARG A 125 16.80 8.99 -0.40
N PHE A 126 17.81 9.00 0.44
CA PHE A 126 17.80 9.72 1.72
C PHE A 126 19.17 10.38 1.94
N THR A 127 19.22 11.42 2.77
CA THR A 127 20.47 12.12 3.09
C THR A 127 20.85 11.84 4.55
N ALA A 128 22.09 11.46 4.80
CA ALA A 128 22.63 11.35 6.16
C ALA A 128 23.60 12.49 6.47
N GLN A 129 23.49 13.07 7.68
CA GLN A 129 24.42 14.09 8.15
C GLN A 129 25.63 13.47 8.88
N GLU A 130 26.72 14.22 9.04
CA GLU A 130 27.74 13.83 10.02
C GLU A 130 27.13 14.01 11.40
N ALA A 131 27.33 13.06 12.31
CA ALA A 131 26.87 13.20 13.68
C ALA A 131 27.52 14.44 14.33
N GLY A 132 26.83 15.58 14.24
CA GLY A 132 27.33 16.91 14.57
C GLY A 132 26.16 17.87 14.74
N GLU A 133 25.93 18.26 15.99
CA GLU A 133 24.87 19.13 16.50
C GLU A 133 23.44 18.61 16.28
N ALA A 134 22.88 17.96 17.31
CA ALA A 134 21.45 17.97 17.50
C ALA A 134 20.96 19.41 17.31
N ALA A 135 20.16 19.66 16.28
CA ALA A 135 19.56 20.98 16.08
C ALA A 135 18.90 21.39 17.41
N PRO A 136 19.16 22.60 17.93
CA PRO A 136 18.52 23.04 19.16
C PRO A 136 17.01 22.88 18.98
N PRO A 137 16.28 22.42 20.01
CA PRO A 137 14.83 22.29 19.90
C PRO A 137 14.29 23.64 19.44
N ARG A 138 13.57 23.67 18.30
CA ARG A 138 12.79 24.86 17.93
C ARG A 138 11.89 25.13 19.13
N GLN A 139 12.18 26.20 19.85
CA GLN A 139 11.24 26.75 20.82
C GLN A 139 9.99 27.07 20.03
N ALA A 140 8.94 26.30 20.27
CA ALA A 140 7.61 26.67 19.83
C ALA A 140 7.26 27.96 20.58
N ASP A 141 7.46 29.10 19.92
CA ASP A 141 6.97 30.37 20.41
C ASP A 141 5.46 30.25 20.60
N GLY A 142 5.06 30.26 21.87
CA GLY A 142 3.68 30.21 22.28
C GLY A 142 2.97 31.48 21.87
N GLN A 143 2.24 31.43 20.75
CA GLN A 143 1.16 32.37 20.50
C GLN A 143 -0.13 31.82 21.10
N ALA A 144 -0.35 32.13 22.38
CA ALA A 144 -1.68 32.13 22.95
C ALA A 144 -2.43 33.36 22.40
N ALA A 145 -3.43 33.13 21.57
CA ALA A 145 -4.51 34.09 21.34
C ALA A 145 -5.81 33.28 21.19
N GLY A 146 -6.56 33.20 22.29
CA GLY A 146 -7.91 32.65 22.28
C GLY A 146 -8.89 33.59 21.57
N ALA A 147 -9.97 33.00 21.05
CA ALA A 147 -11.34 33.43 21.30
C ALA A 147 -12.33 32.45 20.67
N SER A 148 -13.01 31.72 21.55
CA SER A 148 -14.41 31.28 21.56
C SER A 148 -15.30 31.41 20.31
N GLY A 149 -15.97 30.30 20.00
CA GLY A 149 -17.28 30.26 19.33
C GLY A 149 -17.88 28.85 19.40
N PRO A 150 -19.12 28.65 19.89
CA PRO A 150 -19.68 27.32 20.15
C PRO A 150 -20.45 26.77 18.95
N GLY A 151 -20.49 25.44 18.81
CA GLY A 151 -21.68 24.77 18.26
C GLY A 151 -21.44 23.55 17.38
N ALA A 152 -22.48 22.70 17.43
CA ALA A 152 -22.78 21.54 16.58
C ALA A 152 -22.01 20.24 16.84
N GLY A 153 -22.74 19.25 17.37
CA GLY A 153 -22.28 17.91 17.72
C GLY A 153 -22.08 16.95 16.54
N PRO A 154 -21.83 15.65 16.81
CA PRO A 154 -21.36 14.71 15.80
C PRO A 154 -22.51 14.19 14.92
N LEU A 155 -22.33 14.27 13.61
CA LEU A 155 -23.08 13.47 12.64
C LEU A 155 -22.18 12.31 12.21
N ALA A 156 -22.60 11.10 12.55
CA ALA A 156 -21.99 9.84 12.13
C ALA A 156 -21.99 9.69 10.60
N PRO A 157 -21.00 9.00 9.99
CA PRO A 157 -21.05 8.69 8.57
C PRO A 157 -22.11 7.62 8.30
N LEU A 158 -23.12 8.00 7.52
CA LEU A 158 -24.04 7.06 6.88
C LEU A 158 -23.29 6.32 5.77
N ILE A 159 -23.15 5.02 5.94
CA ILE A 159 -22.80 4.06 4.90
C ILE A 159 -23.85 4.16 3.80
N GLY A 160 -23.47 4.72 2.66
CA GLY A 160 -24.29 4.83 1.46
C GLY A 160 -23.77 3.92 0.36
N GLY A 161 -24.00 2.61 0.50
CA GLY A 161 -23.86 1.68 -0.61
C GLY A 161 -25.01 1.90 -1.61
N ALA A 162 -24.68 2.41 -2.79
CA ALA A 162 -25.63 2.51 -3.90
C ALA A 162 -24.93 2.16 -5.21
N VAL A 163 -24.96 0.88 -5.58
CA VAL A 163 -24.83 0.47 -6.98
C VAL A 163 -26.02 -0.43 -7.29
N VAL A 164 -27.01 0.12 -7.99
CA VAL A 164 -28.05 -0.65 -8.67
C VAL A 164 -28.18 -0.08 -10.08
N VAL A 165 -28.36 -1.01 -11.02
CA VAL A 165 -28.84 -0.85 -12.42
C VAL A 165 -27.69 -0.63 -13.41
N ALA A 166 -27.49 -1.43 -14.47
CA ALA A 166 -28.44 -2.18 -15.28
C ALA A 166 -27.76 -3.32 -16.05
N LEU A 167 -28.40 -4.50 -16.10
CA LEU A 167 -28.38 -5.35 -17.30
C LEU A 167 -29.79 -5.90 -17.56
N ALA A 168 -30.63 -5.04 -18.14
CA ALA A 168 -31.82 -5.45 -18.85
C ALA A 168 -31.65 -5.09 -20.34
N ALA A 169 -30.77 -5.81 -21.03
CA ALA A 169 -30.62 -5.75 -22.47
C ALA A 169 -30.42 -7.18 -23.04
N GLY A 170 -31.36 -8.08 -22.75
CA GLY A 170 -31.35 -9.44 -23.28
C GLY A 170 -32.66 -9.92 -23.90
N ALA A 171 -33.74 -9.13 -23.82
CA ALA A 171 -35.08 -9.58 -24.23
C ALA A 171 -35.73 -8.73 -25.35
N ALA A 172 -34.95 -7.96 -26.10
CA ALA A 172 -35.45 -7.05 -27.15
C ALA A 172 -35.10 -7.45 -28.58
N VAL A 173 -34.68 -8.71 -28.85
CA VAL A 173 -34.42 -9.19 -30.22
C VAL A 173 -35.37 -10.30 -30.68
N TYR A 174 -36.20 -10.89 -29.82
CA TYR A 174 -37.05 -12.04 -30.21
C TYR A 174 -38.51 -11.70 -30.62
N THR A 175 -38.86 -10.44 -30.88
CA THR A 175 -40.24 -10.13 -31.36
C THR A 175 -40.31 -9.47 -32.73
N ARG A 176 -39.20 -9.36 -33.47
CA ARG A 176 -39.23 -9.00 -34.90
C ARG A 176 -39.06 -10.23 -35.79
N ARG A 177 -40.05 -11.13 -35.79
CA ARG A 177 -40.46 -11.97 -36.93
C ARG A 177 -41.62 -12.87 -36.50
N ARG A 178 -42.84 -12.36 -36.67
CA ARG A 178 -44.00 -13.04 -37.25
C ARG A 178 -45.17 -12.06 -37.33
#